data_AF-A0A353JYT7-F1
#
_entry.id   AF-A0A353JYT7-F1
#
_cell.length_a   1.000
_cell.length_b   1.000
_cell.length_c   1.000
_cell.angle_alpha   90.00
_cell.angle_beta   90.00
_cell.angle_gamma   90.00
#
_symmetry.space_group_name_H-M   'P 1'
#
loop_
_entity.id
_entity.type
_entity.pdbx_description
1 polymer ?
#
loop_
_entity_poly.entity_id
_entity_poly.type
_entity_poly.pdbx_seq_one_letter_code
_entity_poly.pdbx_strand_id
1 'polypeptide(L)' 'MLRFLDSGESHGKELTAIIDGFPSNVPIDINNINKEIEYRMMGYGRGLRMGIE' A
#
# COMPACT_ATOMS: atom_id res chain seq x y z
N MET A 1 17.69 3.86 -11.37
CA MET A 1 16.34 4.43 -11.63
C MET A 1 15.35 3.58 -10.88
N LEU A 2 14.43 4.18 -10.13
CA LEU A 2 13.49 3.42 -9.31
C LEU A 2 12.32 2.92 -10.16
N ARG A 3 11.95 1.64 -10.04
CA ARG A 3 10.90 1.00 -10.82
C ARG A 3 9.84 0.41 -9.88
N PHE A 4 8.58 0.58 -10.26
CA PHE A 4 7.43 0.03 -9.55
C PHE A 4 6.68 -0.91 -10.49
N LEU A 5 6.36 -2.11 -10.03
CA LEU A 5 5.43 -3.03 -10.68
C LEU A 5 4.38 -3.48 -9.69
N ASP A 6 3.11 -3.40 -10.05
CA ASP A 6 1.98 -3.86 -9.26
C ASP A 6 1.20 -4.97 -9.97
N SER A 7 0.51 -5.78 -9.18
CA SER A 7 -0.33 -6.87 -9.67
C SER A 7 -1.42 -7.19 -8.65
N GLY A 8 -2.52 -7.77 -9.12
CA GLY A 8 -3.66 -8.17 -8.30
C GLY A 8 -4.96 -7.51 -8.74
N GLU A 9 -6.07 -8.18 -8.43
CA GLU A 9 -7.42 -7.74 -8.75
C GLU A 9 -8.13 -7.25 -7.49
N SER A 10 -9.07 -6.31 -7.61
CA SER A 10 -9.81 -5.78 -6.45
C SER A 10 -10.59 -6.84 -5.67
N HIS A 11 -10.95 -7.96 -6.31
CA HIS A 11 -11.61 -9.12 -5.68
C HIS A 11 -10.72 -10.38 -5.71
N GLY A 12 -9.44 -10.21 -6.04
CA GLY A 12 -8.45 -11.29 -6.03
C GLY A 12 -8.06 -11.66 -4.60
N LYS A 13 -7.23 -12.70 -4.47
CA LYS A 13 -6.75 -13.16 -3.15
C LYS A 13 -5.86 -12.12 -2.46
N GLU A 14 -5.07 -11.38 -3.23
CA GLU A 14 -4.13 -10.39 -2.72
C GLU A 14 -3.75 -9.35 -3.78
N LEU A 15 -3.15 -8.25 -3.32
CA LEU A 15 -2.47 -7.26 -4.13
C LEU A 15 -0.97 -7.35 -3.84
N THR A 16 -0.13 -7.26 -4.87
CA THR A 16 1.32 -7.35 -4.76
C THR A 16 1.98 -6.20 -5.48
N ALA A 17 3.07 -5.66 -4.91
CA ALA A 17 3.91 -4.67 -5.57
C ALA A 17 5.39 -5.02 -5.40
N ILE A 18 6.18 -4.76 -6.43
CA ILE A 18 7.64 -4.93 -6.47
C ILE A 18 8.27 -3.57 -6.73
N ILE A 19 9.17 -3.18 -5.84
CA ILE A 19 9.98 -1.96 -5.98
C ILE A 19 11.41 -2.39 -6.28
N ASP A 20 11.91 -1.99 -7.45
CA ASP A 20 13.24 -2.32 -7.94
C ASP A 20 14.11 -1.06 -8.07
N GLY A 21 15.41 -1.21 -7.79
CA GLY A 21 16.37 -0.10 -7.74
C GLY A 21 16.28 0.74 -6.46
N PHE A 22 15.71 0.21 -5.37
CA PHE A 22 15.69 0.87 -4.07
C PHE A 22 17.08 0.82 -3.41
N PRO A 23 17.57 1.92 -2.80
CA PRO A 23 18.87 1.96 -2.16
C PRO A 23 18.97 0.97 -1.00
N SER A 24 20.14 0.36 -0.84
CA SER A 24 20.44 -0.50 0.30
C SER A 24 20.55 0.30 1.60
N ASN A 25 20.42 -0.40 2.73
CA ASN A 25 20.60 0.16 4.07
C ASN A 25 19.59 1.27 4.46
N VAL A 26 18.49 1.40 3.72
CA VAL A 26 17.34 2.20 4.16
C VAL A 26 16.43 1.31 5.01
N PRO A 27 16.17 1.66 6.28
CA PRO A 27 15.30 0.87 7.14
C PRO A 27 13.86 0.93 6.62
N ILE A 28 13.23 -0.24 6.51
CA ILE A 28 11.83 -0.37 6.12
C ILE A 28 11.05 -0.74 7.37
N ASP A 29 10.05 0.07 7.70
CA ASP A 29 9.13 -0.19 8.81
C ASP A 29 7.73 -0.43 8.27
N ILE A 30 7.24 -1.64 8.49
CA ILE A 30 5.91 -2.09 8.05
C ILE A 30 4.82 -1.24 8.71
N ASN A 31 5.03 -0.76 9.94
CA ASN A 31 4.03 0.04 10.64
C ASN A 31 3.80 1.39 9.94
N ASN A 32 4.85 1.98 9.39
CA ASN A 32 4.73 3.23 8.62
C ASN A 32 3.95 3.00 7.32
N ILE A 33 4.21 1.89 6.62
CA ILE A 33 3.48 1.52 5.40
C ILE A 33 1.99 1.32 5.72
N ASN A 34 1.66 0.58 6.77
CA ASN A 34 0.28 0.36 7.20
C ASN A 34 -0.42 1.67 7.57
N LYS A 35 0.28 2.57 8.27
CA LYS A 35 -0.25 3.89 8.62
C LYS A 35 -0.54 4.75 7.39
N GLU A 36 0.31 4.70 6.35
CA GLU A 36 0.04 5.38 5.08
C GLU A 36 -1.18 4.80 4.34
N ILE A 37 -1.38 3.48 4.41
CA ILE A 37 -2.58 2.83 3.88
C ILE A 37 -3.83 3.27 4.64
N GLU A 38 -3.77 3.34 5.97
CA GLU A 38 -4.87 3.79 6.83
C GLU A 38 -5.30 5.24 6.49
N TYR A 39 -4.36 6.14 6.21
CA TYR A 39 -4.69 7.50 5.78
C TYR A 39 -5.49 7.54 4.47
N ARG A 40 -5.38 6.54 3.60
CA ARG A 40 -6.23 6.43 2.38
C ARG A 40 -7.69 6.14 2.74
N MET A 41 -7.94 5.55 3.89
CA MET A 41 -9.28 5.24 4.39
C MET A 41 -9.90 6.45 5.10
N MET A 42 -9.08 7.39 5.59
CA MET A 42 -9.54 8.60 6.27
C MET A 42 -9.98 9.71 5.29
N GLY A 43 -11.03 10.44 5.63
CA GLY A 43 -11.53 11.60 4.88
C GLY A 43 -13.06 11.73 4.90
N TYR A 44 -13.56 12.96 5.09
CA TYR A 44 -15.00 13.23 5.10
C TYR A 44 -15.64 12.80 3.76
N GLY A 45 -16.69 11.98 3.83
CA GLY A 45 -17.39 11.49 2.64
C GLY A 45 -16.79 10.25 1.96
N ARG A 46 -15.72 9.63 2.48
CA ARG A 46 -15.18 8.37 1.93
C ARG A 46 -16.06 7.13 2.17
N GLY A 47 -17.06 7.23 3.05
CA GLY A 47 -18.05 6.18 3.31
C GLY A 47 -17.46 4.85 3.81
N LEU A 48 -18.27 3.78 3.84
CA LEU A 48 -17.86 2.42 4.22
C LEU A 48 -17.07 1.67 3.12
N ARG A 49 -16.66 2.33 2.03
CA ARG A 49 -16.07 1.67 0.85
C ARG A 49 -14.73 0.99 1.11
N MET A 50 -14.00 1.45 2.12
CA MET A 50 -12.77 0.81 2.63
C MET A 50 -12.94 0.37 4.10
N GLY A 51 -14.16 0.40 4.64
CA GLY A 51 -14.44 0.03 6.02
C GLY A 51 -14.79 -1.45 6.13
N ILE A 52 -13.81 -2.32 5.95
CA ILE A 52 -13.89 -3.74 6.33
C ILE A 52 -12.52 -4.11 6.91
N GLU A 53 -12.55 -4.40 8.22
CA GLU A 53 -11.45 -4.70 9.17
C GLU A 53 -10.63 -3.52 9.71
#